data_AF-F0NXQ5-F1
#
_entry.id   AF-F0NXQ5-F1
#
_cell.length_a   1.000
_cell.length_b   1.000
_cell.length_c   1.000
_cell.angle_alpha   90.00
_cell.angle_beta   90.00
_cell.angle_gamma   90.00
#
_symmetry.space_group_name_H-M   'P 1'
#
loop_
_entity.id
_entity.type
_entity.pdbx_description
1 polymer ?
#
loop_
_entity_poly.entity_id
_entity_poly.type
_entity_poly.pdbx_seq_one_letter_code
_entity_poly.pdbx_strand_id
1 'polypeptide(L)'
;MDIKAYLEMLKKIRVEATDIMSIPIFQKIAEQTERSMKIRIFENGKATNNSEIGKYSEKPMRVSQNQFINKSNFIPTGRGKKTAEMKGGYKELRQKQGLKSDTVNLEYTGELRHSISAKAHSHGFKIGFTNRKNSKKAKHLEYKYKKNVFQLTEPEKKQITKAITEESKKIHNKFK
;
A
#
# COMPACT_ATOMS: atom_id res chain seq x y z
N MET A 1 -39.25 -35.50 -9.27
CA MET A 1 -38.07 -34.90 -8.62
C MET A 1 -38.37 -34.85 -7.13
N ASP A 2 -37.52 -35.45 -6.28
CA ASP A 2 -37.72 -35.47 -4.82
C ASP A 2 -37.69 -34.03 -4.27
N ILE A 3 -38.68 -33.68 -3.44
CA ILE A 3 -38.78 -32.37 -2.78
C ILE A 3 -37.48 -32.06 -2.00
N LYS A 4 -36.84 -33.07 -1.39
CA LYS A 4 -35.55 -32.89 -0.70
C LYS A 4 -34.44 -32.52 -1.68
N ALA A 5 -34.35 -33.20 -2.81
CA ALA A 5 -33.36 -32.90 -3.85
C ALA A 5 -33.56 -31.49 -4.43
N TYR A 6 -34.82 -31.07 -4.61
CA TYR A 6 -35.15 -29.71 -5.05
C TYR A 6 -34.76 -28.65 -4.01
N LEU A 7 -35.02 -28.89 -2.73
CA LEU A 7 -34.63 -27.99 -1.65
C LEU A 7 -33.10 -27.85 -1.52
N GLU A 8 -32.33 -28.94 -1.67
CA GLU A 8 -30.87 -28.89 -1.68
C GLU A 8 -30.32 -28.11 -2.89
N MET A 9 -30.93 -28.27 -4.07
CA MET A 9 -30.59 -27.48 -5.26
C MET A 9 -30.83 -25.98 -5.02
N LEU A 10 -31.97 -25.61 -4.44
CA LEU A 10 -32.29 -24.21 -4.11
C LEU A 10 -31.33 -23.60 -3.08
N LYS A 11 -30.92 -24.37 -2.05
CA LYS A 11 -29.90 -23.93 -1.10
C LYS A 11 -28.57 -23.66 -1.78
N LYS A 12 -28.13 -24.55 -2.68
CA LYS A 12 -26.89 -24.40 -3.44
C LYS A 12 -26.91 -23.16 -4.33
N ILE A 13 -27.99 -22.95 -5.10
CA ILE A 13 -28.17 -21.75 -5.93
C ILE A 13 -28.14 -20.48 -5.09
N ARG A 14 -28.77 -20.49 -3.90
CA ARG A 14 -28.74 -19.34 -2.98
C ARG A 14 -27.34 -19.02 -2.49
N VAL A 15 -26.53 -20.03 -2.14
CA VAL A 15 -25.14 -19.84 -1.70
C VAL A 15 -24.30 -19.28 -2.85
N GLU A 16 -24.38 -19.88 -4.04
CA GLU A 16 -23.66 -19.41 -5.23
C GLU A 16 -24.06 -17.98 -5.62
N ALA A 17 -25.34 -17.63 -5.57
CA ALA A 17 -25.82 -16.28 -5.84
C ALA A 17 -25.30 -15.27 -4.78
N THR A 18 -25.23 -15.68 -3.51
CA THR A 18 -24.66 -14.84 -2.44
C THR A 18 -23.18 -14.59 -2.66
N ASP A 19 -22.42 -15.61 -3.07
CA ASP A 19 -21.00 -15.47 -3.38
C ASP A 19 -20.78 -14.54 -4.57
N ILE A 20 -21.54 -14.71 -5.66
CA ILE A 20 -21.47 -13.85 -6.85
C ILE A 20 -21.75 -12.38 -6.51
N MET A 21 -22.75 -12.11 -5.66
CA MET A 21 -23.09 -10.75 -5.26
C MET A 21 -22.09 -10.13 -4.28
N SER A 22 -21.42 -10.95 -3.46
CA SER A 22 -20.51 -10.47 -2.42
C SER A 22 -19.08 -10.24 -2.92
N ILE A 23 -18.61 -10.96 -3.94
CA ILE A 23 -17.26 -10.80 -4.52
C ILE A 23 -16.95 -9.35 -4.94
N PRO A 24 -17.80 -8.65 -5.74
CA PRO A 24 -17.54 -7.26 -6.14
C PRO A 24 -17.50 -6.29 -4.95
N ILE A 25 -18.31 -6.56 -3.92
CA ILE A 25 -18.35 -5.76 -2.70
C ILE A 25 -17.03 -5.89 -1.93
N PHE A 26 -16.60 -7.13 -1.69
CA PHE A 26 -15.34 -7.39 -1.00
C PHE A 26 -14.13 -6.87 -1.79
N GLN A 27 -14.16 -6.97 -3.11
CA GLN A 27 -13.14 -6.38 -3.97
C GLN A 27 -13.06 -4.86 -3.76
N LYS A 28 -14.20 -4.15 -3.84
CA LYS A 28 -14.27 -2.71 -3.62
C LYS A 28 -13.74 -2.30 -2.25
N ILE A 29 -14.10 -3.04 -1.19
CA ILE A 29 -13.61 -2.79 0.18
C ILE A 29 -12.09 -3.00 0.27
N ALA A 30 -11.58 -4.05 -0.37
CA ALA A 30 -10.15 -4.33 -0.39
C ALA A 30 -9.35 -3.22 -1.14
N GLU A 31 -9.86 -2.74 -2.28
CA GLU A 31 -9.28 -1.62 -3.04
C GLU A 31 -9.30 -0.30 -2.25
N GLN A 32 -10.40 -0.01 -1.53
CA GLN A 32 -10.49 1.15 -0.65
C GLN A 32 -9.47 1.06 0.50
N THR A 33 -9.33 -0.12 1.09
CA THR A 33 -8.35 -0.38 2.15
C THR A 33 -6.92 -0.22 1.62
N GLU A 34 -6.63 -0.77 0.45
CA GLU A 34 -5.35 -0.62 -0.24
C GLU A 34 -5.01 0.87 -0.47
N ARG A 35 -5.99 1.65 -0.95
CA ARG A 35 -5.84 3.10 -1.16
C ARG A 35 -5.55 3.83 0.15
N SER A 36 -6.30 3.54 1.21
CA SER A 36 -6.10 4.13 2.55
C SER A 36 -4.68 3.86 3.07
N MET A 37 -4.23 2.61 2.96
CA MET A 37 -2.88 2.19 3.33
C MET A 37 -1.81 2.91 2.50
N LYS A 38 -2.01 3.05 1.19
CA LYS A 38 -1.08 3.78 0.30
C LYS A 38 -0.96 5.25 0.70
N ILE A 39 -2.07 5.93 0.97
CA ILE A 39 -2.04 7.33 1.42
C ILE A 39 -1.30 7.46 2.75
N ARG A 40 -1.62 6.60 3.73
CA ARG A 40 -0.97 6.59 5.04
C ARG A 40 0.55 6.45 4.95
N ILE A 41 1.02 5.52 4.13
CA ILE A 41 2.46 5.20 4.02
C ILE A 41 3.17 6.22 3.12
N PHE A 42 2.67 6.42 1.90
CA PHE A 42 3.39 7.11 0.83
C PHE A 42 3.19 8.62 0.79
N GLU A 43 2.11 9.13 1.37
CA GLU A 43 1.83 10.57 1.42
C GLU A 43 2.04 11.12 2.83
N ASN A 44 1.47 10.44 3.82
CA ASN A 44 1.51 10.86 5.21
C ASN A 44 2.78 10.41 5.96
N GLY A 45 3.47 9.38 5.47
CA GLY A 45 4.68 8.86 6.11
C GLY A 45 4.42 8.25 7.48
N LYS A 46 3.31 7.53 7.65
CA LYS A 46 2.86 6.96 8.92
C LYS A 46 2.94 5.43 8.96
N ALA A 47 3.42 4.93 10.09
CA ALA A 47 3.47 3.51 10.43
C ALA A 47 2.09 2.99 10.90
N THR A 48 2.00 1.68 11.20
CA THR A 48 0.75 1.02 11.60
C THR A 48 0.14 1.60 12.89
N ASN A 49 0.98 2.12 13.78
CA ASN A 49 0.56 2.80 15.01
C ASN A 49 0.31 4.31 14.82
N ASN A 50 0.17 4.79 13.59
CA ASN A 50 0.02 6.20 13.20
C ASN A 50 1.20 7.14 13.55
N SER A 51 2.31 6.63 14.10
CA SER A 51 3.54 7.42 14.29
C SER A 51 4.26 7.66 12.95
N GLU A 52 5.09 8.71 12.87
CA GLU A 52 5.96 8.93 11.70
C GLU A 52 6.86 7.71 11.45
N ILE A 53 7.09 7.30 10.21
CA ILE A 53 7.96 6.15 9.90
C ILE A 53 9.41 6.43 10.36
N GLY A 54 9.87 7.67 10.20
CA GLY A 54 11.17 8.13 10.65
C GLY A 54 11.60 9.44 10.00
N LYS A 55 12.88 9.77 10.14
CA LYS A 55 13.52 10.91 9.48
C LYS A 55 14.53 10.44 8.43
N TYR A 56 14.73 11.26 7.39
CA TYR A 56 15.75 10.98 6.37
C TYR A 56 17.16 11.29 6.91
N SER A 57 18.17 10.59 6.40
CA SER A 57 19.56 10.83 6.78
C SER A 57 20.04 12.17 6.26
N GLU A 58 20.64 12.97 7.14
CA GLU A 58 21.29 14.24 6.82
C GLU A 58 22.82 14.10 6.68
N LYS A 59 23.35 12.87 6.86
CA LYS A 59 24.78 12.60 6.73
C LYS A 59 25.26 12.84 5.29
N PRO A 60 26.37 13.56 5.07
CA PRO A 60 26.90 13.84 3.75
C PRO A 60 27.06 12.58 2.91
N MET A 61 26.72 12.67 1.62
CA MET A 61 26.87 11.56 0.69
C MET A 61 27.24 12.03 -0.71
N ARG A 62 27.89 11.15 -1.49
CA ARG A 62 28.11 11.35 -2.92
C ARG A 62 27.09 10.55 -3.70
N VAL A 63 26.49 11.18 -4.70
CA VAL A 63 25.46 10.57 -5.55
C VAL A 63 25.84 10.69 -7.01
N SER A 64 25.49 9.68 -7.79
CA SER A 64 25.61 9.68 -9.25
C SER A 64 24.32 10.18 -9.91
N GLN A 65 24.40 10.59 -11.17
CA GLN A 65 23.24 11.04 -11.95
C GLN A 65 22.12 9.99 -12.01
N ASN A 66 22.46 8.69 -12.02
CA ASN A 66 21.48 7.60 -12.08
C ASN A 66 20.61 7.47 -10.83
N GLN A 67 20.99 8.09 -9.72
CA GLN A 67 20.19 8.11 -8.50
C GLN A 67 19.10 9.18 -8.55
N PHE A 68 19.15 10.12 -9.50
CA PHE A 68 18.14 11.14 -9.69
C PHE A 68 17.00 10.60 -10.56
N ILE A 69 15.76 10.84 -10.13
CA ILE A 69 14.55 10.68 -10.92
C ILE A 69 14.58 11.69 -12.06
N ASN A 70 14.77 12.97 -11.72
CA ASN A 70 15.01 14.01 -12.71
C ASN A 70 16.50 14.26 -12.89
N LYS A 71 17.06 13.72 -13.97
CA LYS A 71 18.48 13.85 -14.32
C LYS A 71 18.93 15.29 -14.56
N SER A 72 18.02 16.21 -14.90
CA SER A 72 18.38 17.63 -15.10
C SER A 72 18.77 18.34 -13.80
N ASN A 73 18.32 17.84 -12.65
CA ASN A 73 18.62 18.43 -11.34
C ASN A 73 20.00 17.98 -10.81
N PHE A 74 20.71 17.14 -11.56
CA PHE A 74 22.05 16.70 -11.22
C PHE A 74 23.08 17.77 -11.58
N ILE A 75 23.72 18.33 -10.55
CA ILE A 75 24.82 19.29 -10.72
C ILE A 75 26.10 18.60 -10.23
N PRO A 76 26.96 18.10 -11.14
CA PRO A 76 28.17 17.39 -10.73
C PRO A 76 29.18 18.31 -10.06
N THR A 77 29.81 17.82 -8.99
CA THR A 77 30.83 18.52 -8.22
C THR A 77 32.18 17.78 -8.27
N GLY A 78 33.28 18.54 -8.24
CA GLY A 78 34.66 18.02 -8.24
C GLY A 78 35.32 17.83 -9.62
N ARG A 79 36.63 17.52 -9.62
CA ARG A 79 37.40 17.20 -10.85
C ARG A 79 36.98 15.82 -11.39
N GLY A 80 36.62 15.74 -12.67
CA GLY A 80 36.14 14.50 -13.31
C GLY A 80 34.61 14.23 -13.23
N LYS A 81 33.84 15.14 -12.60
CA LYS A 81 32.37 15.37 -12.70
C LYS A 81 31.43 14.18 -13.03
N LYS A 82 31.57 13.03 -12.33
CA LYS A 82 30.60 11.91 -12.38
C LYS A 82 29.63 11.84 -11.19
N THR A 83 29.90 12.62 -10.14
CA THR A 83 29.14 12.60 -8.89
C THR A 83 28.80 14.01 -8.44
N ALA A 84 27.72 14.16 -7.69
CA ALA A 84 27.39 15.35 -6.93
C ALA A 84 27.52 15.05 -5.43
N GLU A 85 27.99 16.03 -4.67
CA GLU A 85 28.05 15.96 -3.22
C GLU A 85 26.77 16.55 -2.63
N MET A 86 26.14 15.80 -1.72
CA MET A 86 24.96 16.22 -0.96
C MET A 86 25.39 16.35 0.50
N LYS A 87 25.63 17.59 0.94
CA LYS A 87 26.07 17.87 2.33
C LYS A 87 24.98 17.52 3.33
N GLY A 88 23.72 17.79 2.99
CA GLY A 88 22.53 17.41 3.76
C GLY A 88 22.05 15.98 3.49
N GLY A 89 22.91 15.14 2.90
CA GLY A 89 22.67 13.72 2.74
C GLY A 89 21.50 13.35 1.83
N TYR A 90 20.79 12.28 2.20
CA TYR A 90 19.65 11.79 1.43
C TYR A 90 18.45 12.74 1.51
N LYS A 91 18.32 13.51 2.59
CA LYS A 91 17.28 14.55 2.71
C LYS A 91 17.45 15.63 1.64
N GLU A 92 18.66 16.13 1.45
CA GLU A 92 18.98 17.12 0.40
C GLU A 92 18.70 16.57 -1.01
N LEU A 93 19.07 15.32 -1.28
CA LEU A 93 18.77 14.67 -2.56
C LEU A 93 17.27 14.67 -2.88
N ARG A 94 16.42 14.45 -1.88
CA ARG A 94 14.96 14.50 -2.05
C ARG A 94 14.46 15.91 -2.30
N GLN A 95 14.95 16.89 -1.54
CA GLN A 95 14.58 18.30 -1.70
C GLN A 95 14.92 18.81 -3.11
N LYS A 96 16.12 18.50 -3.62
CA LYS A 96 16.54 18.86 -4.99
C LYS A 96 15.67 18.24 -6.08
N GLN A 97 14.86 17.23 -5.75
CA GLN A 97 13.95 16.58 -6.68
C GLN A 97 12.48 16.99 -6.47
N GLY A 98 12.24 17.99 -5.63
CA GLY A 98 10.88 18.45 -5.31
C GLY A 98 10.08 17.42 -4.51
N LEU A 99 10.75 16.46 -3.85
CA LEU A 99 10.08 15.44 -3.05
C LEU A 99 9.98 15.88 -1.59
N LYS A 100 8.90 15.45 -0.92
CA LYS A 100 8.72 15.61 0.53
C LYS A 100 9.92 15.07 1.30
N SER A 101 10.43 15.88 2.24
CA SER A 101 11.70 15.62 2.94
C SER A 101 11.63 15.73 4.47
N ASP A 102 10.49 16.18 5.02
CA ASP A 102 10.34 16.45 6.47
C ASP A 102 10.16 15.15 7.27
N THR A 103 9.54 14.16 6.64
CA THR A 103 9.27 12.82 7.20
C THR A 103 9.49 11.75 6.14
N VAL A 104 9.84 10.55 6.60
CA VAL A 104 9.97 9.39 5.72
C VAL A 104 8.60 8.96 5.24
N ASN A 105 8.41 8.96 3.92
CA ASN A 105 7.19 8.50 3.27
C ASN A 105 7.42 7.34 2.29
N LEU A 106 8.59 6.69 2.29
CA LEU A 106 8.92 5.51 1.46
C LEU A 106 8.70 5.66 -0.06
N GLU A 107 8.33 6.85 -0.52
CA GLU A 107 7.99 7.20 -1.89
C GLU A 107 9.23 7.81 -2.54
N TYR A 108 9.73 7.21 -3.62
CA TYR A 108 10.80 7.80 -4.41
C TYR A 108 10.45 7.72 -5.90
N THR A 109 10.44 6.51 -6.47
CA THR A 109 10.05 6.28 -7.87
C THR A 109 8.59 5.80 -8.05
N GLY A 110 7.83 5.64 -6.97
CA GLY A 110 6.50 5.00 -7.00
C GLY A 110 6.46 3.48 -7.17
N GLU A 111 7.58 2.83 -7.54
CA GLU A 111 7.62 1.37 -7.79
C GLU A 111 7.07 0.56 -6.61
N LEU A 112 7.42 0.96 -5.38
CA LEU A 112 6.96 0.27 -4.17
C LEU A 112 5.45 0.49 -3.95
N ARG A 113 4.97 1.73 -4.07
CA ARG A 113 3.55 2.09 -3.97
C ARG A 113 2.70 1.32 -5.00
N HIS A 114 3.11 1.32 -6.26
CA HIS A 114 2.38 0.64 -7.33
C HIS A 114 2.37 -0.88 -7.18
N SER A 115 3.36 -1.46 -6.50
CA SER A 115 3.39 -2.90 -6.27
C SER A 115 2.48 -3.40 -5.17
N ILE A 116 1.90 -2.52 -4.35
CA ILE A 116 0.88 -2.93 -3.38
C ILE A 116 -0.43 -3.08 -4.14
N SER A 117 -1.09 -4.23 -3.98
CA SER A 117 -2.35 -4.56 -4.64
C SER A 117 -3.20 -5.47 -3.75
N ALA A 118 -4.51 -5.22 -3.75
CA ALA A 118 -5.55 -6.11 -3.28
C ALA A 118 -5.87 -7.14 -4.36
N LYS A 119 -5.78 -8.43 -4.02
CA LYS A 119 -6.13 -9.54 -4.94
C LYS A 119 -6.99 -10.57 -4.23
N ALA A 120 -7.88 -11.19 -5.01
CA ALA A 120 -8.64 -12.35 -4.57
C ALA A 120 -7.70 -13.52 -4.23
N HIS A 121 -8.10 -14.30 -3.24
CA HIS A 121 -7.45 -15.50 -2.74
C HIS A 121 -8.53 -16.51 -2.36
N SER A 122 -8.17 -17.79 -2.20
CA SER A 122 -9.09 -18.91 -1.91
C SER A 122 -10.17 -18.67 -0.85
N HIS A 123 -9.94 -17.79 0.13
CA HIS A 123 -10.87 -17.50 1.23
C HIS A 123 -11.10 -15.99 1.43
N GLY A 124 -11.02 -15.18 0.37
CA GLY A 124 -11.31 -13.74 0.43
C GLY A 124 -10.28 -12.90 -0.30
N PHE A 125 -9.94 -11.73 0.25
CA PHE A 125 -9.01 -10.79 -0.38
C PHE A 125 -7.75 -10.63 0.48
N LYS A 126 -6.59 -10.54 -0.17
CA LYS A 126 -5.32 -10.24 0.46
C LYS A 126 -4.73 -8.98 -0.15
N ILE A 127 -4.19 -8.12 0.71
CA ILE A 127 -3.40 -6.96 0.30
C ILE A 127 -1.94 -7.33 0.47
N GLY A 128 -1.15 -7.16 -0.59
CA GLY A 128 0.26 -7.51 -0.57
C GLY A 128 1.03 -6.95 -1.75
N PHE A 129 2.28 -7.37 -1.87
CA PHE A 129 3.16 -6.95 -2.96
C PHE A 129 3.02 -7.88 -4.17
N THR A 130 2.91 -7.31 -5.36
CA THR A 130 2.80 -8.04 -6.64
C THR A 130 4.09 -8.75 -7.04
N ASN A 131 5.24 -8.34 -6.48
CA ASN A 131 6.53 -8.93 -6.81
C ASN A 131 7.40 -9.16 -5.56
N ARG A 132 8.26 -10.19 -5.63
CA ARG A 132 9.15 -10.60 -4.53
C ARG A 132 10.19 -9.53 -4.19
N LYS A 133 10.67 -8.78 -5.19
CA LYS A 133 11.66 -7.71 -5.02
C LYS A 133 11.14 -6.62 -4.08
N ASN A 134 9.92 -6.14 -4.30
CA ASN A 134 9.31 -5.09 -3.51
C ASN A 134 8.83 -5.60 -2.15
N SER A 135 8.40 -6.86 -2.04
CA SER A 135 8.18 -7.50 -0.73
C SER A 135 9.46 -7.51 0.11
N LYS A 136 10.62 -7.87 -0.47
CA LYS A 136 11.92 -7.81 0.22
C LYS A 136 12.30 -6.38 0.59
N LYS A 137 12.09 -5.41 -0.31
CA LYS A 137 12.32 -3.98 -0.01
C LYS A 137 11.47 -3.52 1.17
N ALA A 138 10.18 -3.86 1.19
CA ALA A 138 9.26 -3.53 2.27
C ALA A 138 9.74 -4.08 3.62
N LYS A 139 10.11 -5.37 3.66
CA LYS A 139 10.67 -6.00 4.87
C LYS A 139 11.96 -5.32 5.33
N HIS A 140 12.84 -4.96 4.40
CA HIS A 140 14.06 -4.24 4.72
C HIS A 140 13.78 -2.83 5.28
N LEU A 141 12.77 -2.13 4.75
CA LEU A 141 12.38 -0.81 5.24
C LEU A 141 11.81 -0.89 6.66
N GLU A 142 10.96 -1.88 6.96
CA GLU A 142 10.46 -2.11 8.31
C GLU A 142 11.59 -2.44 9.29
N TYR A 143 12.57 -3.26 8.87
CA TYR A 143 13.77 -3.55 9.66
C TYR A 143 14.61 -2.29 9.89
N LYS A 144 14.87 -1.49 8.85
CA LYS A 144 15.66 -0.26 8.91
C LYS A 144 15.05 0.76 9.88
N TYR A 145 13.73 0.95 9.81
CA TYR A 145 13.03 1.94 10.64
C TYR A 145 12.53 1.36 11.96
N LYS A 146 12.65 0.04 12.18
CA LYS A 146 12.17 -0.68 13.37
C LYS A 146 10.68 -0.43 13.65
N LYS A 147 9.88 -0.38 12.59
CA LYS A 147 8.43 -0.12 12.66
C LYS A 147 7.67 -1.04 11.73
N ASN A 148 6.49 -1.46 12.17
CA ASN A 148 5.50 -2.09 11.31
C ASN A 148 4.83 -0.97 10.49
N VAL A 149 4.94 -1.05 9.17
CA VAL A 149 4.47 -0.02 8.24
C VAL A 149 3.36 -0.55 7.37
N PHE A 150 3.50 -1.77 6.84
CA PHE A 150 2.61 -2.33 5.83
C PHE A 150 1.46 -3.16 6.42
N GLN A 151 1.37 -3.27 7.75
CA GLN A 151 0.21 -3.86 8.41
C GLN A 151 -0.94 -2.86 8.49
N LEU A 152 -2.17 -3.38 8.45
CA LEU A 152 -3.38 -2.59 8.65
C LEU A 152 -3.45 -2.02 10.06
N THR A 153 -3.81 -0.75 10.14
CA THR A 153 -4.10 -0.04 11.39
C THR A 153 -5.47 -0.40 11.95
N GLU A 154 -5.69 -0.15 13.23
CA GLU A 154 -7.03 -0.31 13.83
C GLU A 154 -8.12 0.54 13.15
N PRO A 155 -7.88 1.82 12.79
CA PRO A 155 -8.83 2.58 11.98
C PRO A 155 -9.15 1.94 10.62
N GLU A 156 -8.15 1.41 9.91
CA GLU A 156 -8.36 0.72 8.63
C GLU A 156 -9.21 -0.55 8.83
N LYS A 157 -8.94 -1.34 9.86
CA LYS A 157 -9.75 -2.52 10.21
C LYS A 157 -11.20 -2.15 10.55
N LYS A 158 -11.41 -1.07 11.31
CA LYS A 158 -12.75 -0.56 11.64
C LYS A 158 -13.51 -0.06 10.40
N GLN A 159 -12.81 0.55 9.44
CA GLN A 159 -13.41 0.94 8.16
C GLN A 159 -13.88 -0.28 7.37
N ILE A 160 -13.09 -1.36 7.34
CA ILE A 160 -13.47 -2.62 6.69
C ILE A 160 -14.74 -3.19 7.33
N THR A 161 -14.77 -3.36 8.66
CA THR A 161 -15.93 -3.96 9.34
C THR A 161 -17.19 -3.13 9.18
N LYS A 162 -17.06 -1.79 9.23
CA LYS A 162 -18.17 -0.87 8.95
C LYS A 162 -18.68 -1.04 7.52
N ALA A 163 -17.78 -1.03 6.53
CA ALA A 163 -18.15 -1.18 5.12
C ALA A 163 -18.85 -2.53 4.84
N ILE A 164 -18.33 -3.63 5.40
CA ILE A 164 -18.96 -4.96 5.28
C ILE A 164 -20.37 -4.95 5.88
N THR A 165 -20.54 -4.36 7.06
CA THR A 165 -21.83 -4.30 7.76
C THR A 165 -22.86 -3.49 6.96
N GLU A 166 -22.45 -2.33 6.43
CA GLU A 166 -23.31 -1.47 5.62
C GLU A 166 -23.75 -2.16 4.33
N GLU A 167 -22.82 -2.81 3.63
CA GLU A 167 -23.13 -3.52 2.38
C GLU A 167 -23.97 -4.78 2.63
N SER A 168 -23.74 -5.49 3.73
CA SER A 168 -24.57 -6.64 4.13
C SER A 168 -26.03 -6.22 4.40
N LYS A 169 -26.24 -5.05 5.04
CA LYS A 169 -27.59 -4.49 5.24
C LYS A 169 -28.28 -4.15 3.93
N LYS A 170 -27.55 -3.59 2.95
CA LYS A 170 -28.10 -3.29 1.61
C LYS A 170 -28.53 -4.54 0.88
N ILE A 171 -27.72 -5.60 0.93
CA ILE A 171 -28.07 -6.90 0.35
C ILE A 171 -29.33 -7.44 1.03
N HIS A 172 -29.37 -7.49 2.37
CA HIS A 172 -30.52 -8.01 3.10
C HIS A 172 -31.82 -7.27 2.77
N ASN A 173 -31.78 -5.94 2.67
CA ASN A 173 -32.95 -5.13 2.32
C ASN A 173 -33.40 -5.31 0.86
N LYS A 174 -32.53 -5.74 -0.05
CA LYS A 174 -32.88 -6.02 -1.46
C LYS A 174 -33.65 -7.34 -1.64
N PHE A 175 -33.58 -8.22 -0.64
CA PHE A 175 -34.25 -9.53 -0.61
C PHE A 175 -35.44 -9.58 0.37
N LYS A 176 -35.82 -8.43 0.96
CA LYS A 176 -37.11 -8.24 1.62
C LYS A 176 -38.11 -7.71 0.61
#